data_AF-A0A1M4VJP9-F1
#
_entry.id   AF-A0A1M4VJP9-F1
#
_cell.length_a   1.000
_cell.length_b   1.000
_cell.length_c   1.000
_cell.angle_alpha   90.00
_cell.angle_beta   90.00
_cell.angle_gamma   90.00
#
_symmetry.space_group_name_H-M   'P 1'
#
loop_
_entity.id
_entity.type
_entity.pdbx_description
1 polymer ?
#
loop_
_entity_poly.entity_id
_entity_poly.type
_entity_poly.pdbx_seq_one_letter_code
_entity_poly.pdbx_strand_id
1 'polypeptide(L)'
;MKAGAGTRFRLRRVKTTAPDPSQIYRVTLDGRTVGTIIEHKLPSYHVTWSVTAIVGRPPGVQNGMAASLEAAMNDWREMWEKVEAGPHGPP
;
A
#
# COMPACT_ATOMS: atom_id res chain seq x y z
N MET A 1 3.79 28.89 4.25
CA MET A 1 4.90 27.93 4.16
C MET A 1 4.30 26.53 4.08
N LYS A 2 4.37 25.87 2.92
CA LYS A 2 3.83 24.51 2.73
C LYS A 2 4.75 23.52 3.45
N ALA A 3 4.26 22.85 4.50
CA ALA A 3 4.97 21.75 5.13
C ALA A 3 5.30 20.70 4.05
N GLY A 4 6.54 20.23 4.03
CA GLY A 4 7.10 19.43 2.95
C GLY A 4 6.27 18.18 2.65
N ALA A 5 6.03 17.93 1.37
CA ALA A 5 5.49 16.69 0.82
C ALA A 5 6.51 15.52 0.90
N GLY A 6 7.24 15.43 2.00
CA GLY A 6 8.19 14.37 2.28
C GLY A 6 7.67 13.53 3.44
N THR A 7 7.57 12.22 3.23
CA THR A 7 7.55 11.20 4.31
C THR A 7 6.23 10.84 4.99
N ARG A 8 5.06 11.01 4.36
CA ARG A 8 3.80 10.52 4.97
C ARG A 8 3.70 8.98 5.01
N PHE A 9 4.15 8.31 3.96
CA PHE A 9 4.14 6.84 3.87
C PHE A 9 5.55 6.28 3.94
N ARG A 10 5.70 5.19 4.70
CA ARG A 10 6.94 4.42 4.76
C ARG A 10 6.70 3.00 4.27
N LEU A 11 7.53 2.56 3.33
CA LEU A 11 7.60 1.17 2.92
C LEU A 11 8.60 0.44 3.80
N ARG A 12 8.16 -0.65 4.41
CA ARG A 12 9.02 -1.54 5.18
C ARG A 12 8.99 -2.92 4.56
N ARG A 13 10.14 -3.36 4.05
CA ARG A 13 10.32 -4.76 3.64
C ARG A 13 10.14 -5.67 4.85
N VAL A 14 9.26 -6.66 4.70
CA VAL A 14 9.08 -7.73 5.69
C VAL A 14 10.10 -8.81 5.39
N LYS A 15 10.83 -9.23 6.43
CA LYS A 15 11.72 -10.40 6.30
C LYS A 15 10.82 -11.64 6.16
N THR A 16 10.81 -12.24 4.98
CA THR A 16 10.12 -13.51 4.75
C THR A 16 11.14 -14.64 4.90
N THR A 17 10.72 -15.74 5.52
CA THR A 17 11.49 -17.00 5.58
C THR A 17 10.93 -18.03 4.59
N ALA A 18 9.95 -17.63 3.78
CA ALA A 18 9.30 -18.49 2.82
C ALA A 18 10.23 -18.77 1.63
N PRO A 19 10.13 -19.95 1.00
CA PRO A 19 10.85 -20.26 -0.24
C PRO A 19 10.35 -19.45 -1.45
N ASP A 20 9.25 -18.71 -1.28
CA ASP A 20 8.71 -17.79 -2.27
C ASP A 20 9.71 -16.65 -2.57
N PRO A 21 10.16 -16.46 -3.83
CA PRO A 21 11.06 -15.38 -4.20
C PRO A 21 10.43 -13.97 -4.10
N SER A 22 9.15 -13.89 -3.76
CA SER A 22 8.42 -12.65 -3.63
C SER A 22 8.89 -11.79 -2.46
N GLN A 23 8.87 -10.47 -2.65
CA GLN A 23 9.22 -9.50 -1.62
C GLN A 23 7.96 -8.80 -1.13
N ILE A 24 7.68 -8.92 0.17
CA ILE A 24 6.54 -8.28 0.81
C ILE A 24 6.98 -6.96 1.45
N TYR A 25 6.25 -5.90 1.18
CA TYR A 25 6.39 -4.58 1.77
C TYR A 25 5.11 -4.20 2.49
N ARG A 26 5.23 -3.71 3.73
CA ARG A 26 4.12 -3.05 4.43
C ARG A 26 4.21 -1.56 4.20
N VAL A 27 3.08 -0.95 3.84
CA VAL A 27 2.93 0.50 3.75
C VAL A 27 2.40 0.99 5.09
N THR A 28 3.15 1.86 5.76
CA THR A 28 2.77 2.43 7.05
C THR A 28 2.56 3.93 6.98
N LEU A 29 1.52 4.40 7.66
CA LEU A 29 1.18 5.81 7.90
C LEU A 29 1.06 6.00 9.41
N ASP A 30 1.77 6.97 9.98
CA ASP A 30 1.73 7.29 11.43
C ASP A 30 1.87 6.05 12.34
N GLY A 31 2.74 5.12 11.95
CA GLY A 31 3.00 3.87 12.66
C GLY A 31 1.96 2.76 12.46
N ARG A 32 0.87 3.01 11.73
CA ARG A 32 -0.17 2.02 11.40
C ARG A 32 0.05 1.46 10.00
N THR A 33 -0.17 0.15 9.83
CA THR A 33 -0.15 -0.46 8.49
C THR A 33 -1.45 -0.12 7.77
N VAL A 34 -1.32 0.52 6.61
CA VAL A 34 -2.43 0.99 5.75
C VAL A 34 -2.49 0.26 4.42
N GLY A 35 -1.55 -0.65 4.17
CA GLY A 35 -1.52 -1.40 2.92
C GLY A 35 -0.34 -2.35 2.84
N THR A 36 -0.36 -3.16 1.78
CA THR A 36 0.71 -4.10 1.45
C THR A 36 1.05 -3.99 -0.03
N ILE A 37 2.33 -4.13 -0.36
CA ILE A 37 2.79 -4.27 -1.74
C ILE A 37 3.65 -5.53 -1.80
N ILE A 38 3.44 -6.36 -2.82
CA ILE A 38 4.13 -7.63 -3.00
C ILE A 38 4.73 -7.63 -4.39
N GLU A 39 6.06 -7.68 -4.47
CA GLU A 39 6.75 -7.93 -5.72
C GLU A 39 6.88 -9.43 -5.94
N HIS A 40 6.19 -9.95 -6.94
CA HIS A 40 6.27 -11.34 -7.37
C HIS A 40 7.38 -11.46 -8.43
N LYS A 41 8.30 -12.42 -8.26
CA LYS A 41 9.45 -12.59 -9.18
C LYS A 41 9.31 -13.78 -10.11
N LEU A 42 8.50 -14.78 -9.75
CA LEU A 42 8.28 -15.99 -10.53
C LEU A 42 6.77 -16.29 -10.59
N PRO A 43 6.27 -16.90 -11.69
CA PRO A 43 6.99 -17.21 -12.93
C PRO A 43 7.28 -15.98 -13.81
N SER A 44 6.64 -14.85 -13.53
CA SER A 44 6.84 -13.58 -14.22
C SER A 44 6.81 -12.42 -13.23
N TYR A 45 7.59 -11.37 -13.51
CA TYR A 45 7.61 -10.19 -12.65
C TYR A 45 6.31 -9.42 -12.75
N HIS A 46 5.66 -9.22 -11.61
CA HIS A 46 4.53 -8.32 -11.45
C HIS A 46 4.42 -7.90 -9.99
N VAL A 47 3.73 -6.81 -9.73
CA VAL A 47 3.58 -6.27 -8.39
C VAL A 47 2.11 -6.16 -8.05
N THR A 48 1.68 -6.77 -6.95
CA THR A 48 0.32 -6.57 -6.44
C THR A 48 0.34 -5.62 -5.26
N TRP A 49 -0.68 -4.80 -5.13
CA TRP A 49 -0.80 -3.86 -4.03
C TRP A 49 -2.20 -3.91 -3.42
N SER A 50 -2.30 -3.55 -2.13
CA SER A 50 -3.56 -3.37 -1.44
C SER A 50 -3.55 -2.14 -0.55
N VAL A 51 -4.64 -1.38 -0.58
CA VAL A 51 -5.00 -0.33 0.37
C VAL A 51 -6.00 -0.92 1.34
N THR A 52 -5.68 -0.87 2.63
CA THR A 52 -6.62 -1.18 3.70
C THR A 52 -7.13 0.15 4.24
N ALA A 53 -8.36 0.52 3.92
CA ALA A 53 -8.97 1.70 4.51
C ALA A 53 -9.06 1.47 6.03
N ILE A 54 -8.41 2.32 6.83
CA ILE A 54 -8.60 2.33 8.29
C ILE A 54 -9.97 2.95 8.65
N VAL A 55 -10.62 3.56 7.68
CA VAL A 55 -11.81 4.40 7.83
C VAL A 55 -13.01 3.72 7.17
N GLY A 56 -14.04 3.42 7.96
CA GLY A 56 -15.23 2.65 7.59
C GLY A 56 -15.28 1.27 8.23
N ARG A 57 -16.44 0.87 8.76
CA ARG A 57 -16.74 -0.51 9.18
C ARG A 57 -17.74 -1.14 8.21
N PRO A 58 -17.41 -2.28 7.58
CA PRO A 58 -16.09 -2.94 7.57
C PRO A 58 -15.05 -2.13 6.75
N PRO A 59 -13.75 -2.30 7.05
CA PRO A 59 -12.71 -1.63 6.27
C PRO A 59 -12.75 -2.13 4.83
N GLY A 60 -12.95 -1.22 3.88
CA GLY A 60 -12.82 -1.54 2.46
C GLY A 60 -11.37 -1.88 2.13
N VAL A 61 -11.15 -3.04 1.53
CA VAL A 61 -9.86 -3.40 0.93
C VAL A 61 -9.96 -3.15 -0.56
N GLN A 62 -9.10 -2.27 -1.08
CA GLN A 62 -8.91 -2.06 -2.51
C GLN A 62 -7.57 -2.66 -2.92
N ASN A 63 -7.49 -3.29 -4.07
CA ASN A 63 -6.28 -3.93 -4.55
C ASN A 63 -6.10 -3.73 -6.05
N GLY A 64 -4.87 -3.90 -6.50
CA GLY A 64 -4.51 -3.81 -7.90
C GLY A 64 -3.21 -4.53 -8.21
N MET A 65 -2.83 -4.44 -9.47
CA MET A 65 -1.61 -5.03 -10.02
C MET A 65 -0.93 -4.02 -10.93
N ALA A 66 0.39 -3.97 -10.88
CA ALA A 66 1.22 -3.10 -11.68
C ALA A 66 2.44 -3.85 -12.22
N ALA A 67 3.05 -3.28 -13.26
CA ALA A 67 4.23 -3.85 -13.91
C ALA A 67 5.53 -3.58 -13.15
N SER A 68 5.52 -2.72 -12.11
CA SER A 68 6.71 -2.39 -11.32
C SER A 68 6.35 -1.92 -9.91
N LEU A 69 7.34 -1.96 -9.00
CA LEU A 69 7.18 -1.45 -7.63
C LEU A 69 6.85 0.04 -7.60
N GLU A 70 7.46 0.82 -8.49
CA GLU A 70 7.19 2.25 -8.62
C GLU A 70 5.75 2.52 -9.09
N ALA A 71 5.30 1.80 -10.12
CA ALA A 71 3.92 1.91 -10.60
C ALA A 71 2.92 1.48 -9.53
N ALA A 72 3.17 0.36 -8.85
CA ALA A 72 2.34 -0.09 -7.73
C ALA A 72 2.27 0.95 -6.60
N MET A 73 3.37 1.64 -6.30
CA MET A 73 3.39 2.70 -5.30
C MET A 73 2.60 3.94 -5.71
N ASN A 74 2.62 4.28 -7.00
CA ASN A 74 1.83 5.40 -7.51
C ASN A 74 0.34 5.06 -7.51
N ASP A 75 -0.04 3.90 -8.02
CA ASP A 75 -1.43 3.41 -8.00
C ASP A 75 -1.97 3.31 -6.56
N TRP A 76 -1.16 2.78 -5.64
CA TRP A 76 -1.50 2.67 -4.23
C TRP A 76 -1.76 4.05 -3.60
N ARG A 77 -0.93 5.06 -3.90
CA ARG A 77 -1.12 6.43 -3.41
C ARG A 77 -2.39 7.06 -3.96
N GLU A 78 -2.64 6.92 -5.26
CA GLU A 78 -3.86 7.44 -5.88
C GLU A 78 -5.11 6.82 -5.24
N MET A 79 -5.08 5.50 -4.98
CA MET A 79 -6.17 4.82 -4.30
C MET A 79 -6.32 5.28 -2.84
N TRP A 80 -5.21 5.48 -2.12
CA TRP A 80 -5.25 6.04 -0.77
C TRP A 80 -5.87 7.44 -0.74
N GLU A 81 -5.51 8.32 -1.67
CA GLU A 81 -6.08 9.67 -1.76
C GLU A 81 -7.60 9.63 -1.97
N LYS A 82 -8.11 8.68 -2.77
CA LYS A 82 -9.55 8.45 -2.93
C LYS A 82 -10.22 7.97 -1.65
N VAL A 83 -9.58 7.06 -0.92
CA VAL A 83 -10.06 6.59 0.40
C VAL A 83 -10.09 7.75 1.39
N GLU A 84 -9.05 8.57 1.42
CA GLU A 84 -8.94 9.72 2.32
C GLU A 84 -9.90 10.86 1.97
N ALA A 85 -10.22 11.07 0.69
CA ALA A 85 -11.22 12.03 0.25
C ALA A 85 -12.66 11.51 0.38
N GLY A 86 -12.84 10.21 0.58
CA GLY A 86 -14.15 9.57 0.74
C GLY A 86 -14.87 9.99 2.03
N PRO A 87 -16.20 9.77 2.12
CA PRO A 87 -16.96 10.08 3.32
C PRO A 87 -16.51 9.19 4.48
N HIS A 88 -15.86 9.79 5.48
CA HIS A 88 -15.58 9.14 6.75
C HIS A 88 -16.85 9.21 7.62
N GLY A 89 -17.40 8.07 8.02
CA GLY A 89 -18.43 8.05 9.05
C GLY A 89 -17.92 8.70 10.35
N PRO A 90 -18.82 9.16 11.24
CA PRO A 90 -18.38 9.70 12.53
C PRO A 90 -17.52 8.67 13.30
N PRO A 91 -16.53 9.14 14.09
CA PRO A 91 -15.63 8.29 14.86
C PRO A 91 -16.36 7.37 15.85
#